data_AF-X1P3C7-F1
#
_entry.id   AF-X1P3C7-F1
#
_cell.length_a   1.000
_cell.length_b   1.000
_cell.length_c   1.000
_cell.angle_alpha   90.00
_cell.angle_beta   90.00
_cell.angle_gamma   90.00
#
_symmetry.space_group_name_H-M   'P 1'
#
loop_
_entity.id
_entity.type
_entity.pdbx_description
1 polymer ?
#
loop_
_entity_poly.entity_id
_entity_poly.type
_entity_poly.pdbx_seq_one_letter_code
_entity_poly.pdbx_strand_id
1 'polypeptide(L)'
;MLEGKTEPDKLDILRSIIDGVFGFSGTDGEAGFYVYFNVTSVSVLRDVMEHPERYPEPVIYRIHGQYIDFRCLSKDIQEDIVARLDPSSTRI
;
A
#
# COMPACT_ATOMS: atom_id res chain seq x y z
N MET A 1 11.82 2.78 5.12
CA MET A 1 11.20 3.14 6.42
C MET A 1 11.00 1.94 7.36
N LEU A 2 10.75 0.73 6.84
CA LEU A 2 10.58 -0.50 7.64
C LEU A 2 11.73 -1.52 7.54
N GLU A 3 12.72 -1.27 6.68
CA GLU A 3 13.91 -2.12 6.56
C GLU A 3 14.71 -2.12 7.87
N GLY A 4 15.13 -3.30 8.32
CA GLY A 4 15.87 -3.47 9.57
C GLY A 4 15.03 -3.37 10.86
N LYS A 5 13.73 -3.10 10.77
CA LYS A 5 12.83 -3.06 11.93
C LYS A 5 12.35 -4.46 12.33
N THR A 6 12.29 -4.72 13.64
CA THR A 6 11.76 -5.96 14.19
C THR A 6 10.23 -6.03 14.01
N GLU A 7 9.63 -7.20 14.23
CA GLU A 7 8.18 -7.33 14.17
C GLU A 7 7.45 -6.44 15.18
N PRO A 8 7.87 -6.34 16.46
CA PRO A 8 7.33 -5.37 17.40
C PRO A 8 7.38 -3.92 16.88
N ASP A 9 8.52 -3.50 16.31
CA ASP A 9 8.67 -2.14 15.78
C ASP A 9 7.67 -1.85 14.65
N LYS A 10 7.42 -2.83 13.78
CA LYS A 10 6.44 -2.70 12.68
C LYS A 10 5.02 -2.60 13.23
N LEU A 11 4.70 -3.36 14.26
CA LEU A 11 3.39 -3.33 14.91
C LEU A 11 3.14 -1.97 15.55
N ASP A 12 4.13 -1.40 16.24
CA ASP A 12 4.00 -0.09 16.86
C ASP A 12 3.80 1.02 15.83
N ILE A 13 4.48 0.93 14.67
CA ILE A 13 4.26 1.86 13.55
C ILE A 13 2.83 1.73 13.01
N LEU A 14 2.35 0.50 12.80
CA LEU A 14 0.99 0.29 12.31
C LEU A 14 -0.05 0.83 13.31
N ARG A 15 0.16 0.63 14.62
CA ARG A 15 -0.70 1.22 15.66
C ARG A 15 -0.71 2.75 15.57
N SER A 16 0.46 3.36 15.46
CA SER A 16 0.59 4.82 15.32
C SER A 16 -0.14 5.37 14.10
N ILE A 17 -0.05 4.68 12.95
CA ILE A 17 -0.79 5.05 11.73
C ILE A 17 -2.31 4.93 11.96
N ILE A 18 -2.77 3.82 12.55
CA ILE A 18 -4.19 3.58 12.82
C ILE A 18 -4.73 4.64 13.78
N ASP A 19 -4.04 4.91 14.88
CA ASP A 19 -4.44 5.92 15.86
C ASP A 19 -4.51 7.32 15.22
N GLY A 20 -3.54 7.65 14.35
CA GLY A 20 -3.54 8.92 13.62
C GLY A 20 -4.68 9.06 12.60
N VAL A 21 -5.05 7.99 11.90
CA VAL A 21 -6.13 8.01 10.90
C VAL A 21 -7.51 8.09 11.56
N PHE A 22 -7.72 7.34 12.63
CA PHE A 22 -9.04 7.17 13.24
C PHE A 22 -9.25 8.03 14.49
N GLY A 23 -8.22 8.72 14.98
CA GLY A 23 -8.32 9.61 16.13
C GLY A 23 -8.77 8.89 17.41
N PHE A 24 -8.45 7.60 17.57
CA PHE A 24 -8.87 6.78 18.72
C PHE A 24 -8.45 7.35 20.08
N SER A 25 -7.47 8.26 20.07
CA SER A 25 -6.89 8.93 21.23
C SER A 25 -7.51 10.31 21.56
N GLY A 26 -8.62 10.71 20.94
CA GLY A 26 -9.48 11.78 21.46
C GLY A 26 -9.31 13.18 20.83
N THR A 27 -9.12 13.26 19.52
CA THR A 27 -9.18 14.54 18.80
C THR A 27 -10.63 14.89 18.46
N ASP A 28 -11.13 16.00 19.03
CA ASP A 28 -12.43 16.59 18.70
C ASP A 28 -12.43 17.10 17.26
N GLY A 29 -12.86 16.23 16.33
CA GLY A 29 -13.18 16.60 14.95
C GLY A 29 -12.34 15.87 13.90
N GLU A 30 -13.05 15.08 13.08
CA GLU A 30 -12.62 14.39 11.86
C GLU A 30 -11.73 13.15 12.03
N ALA A 31 -12.36 12.05 12.46
CA ALA A 31 -11.81 10.70 12.30
C ALA A 31 -12.08 10.19 10.87
N GLY A 32 -11.09 9.54 10.26
CA GLY A 32 -11.29 8.81 9.01
C GLY A 32 -12.32 7.69 9.19
N PHE A 33 -13.21 7.50 8.21
CA PHE A 33 -14.25 6.44 8.30
C PHE A 33 -13.74 5.07 7.85
N TYR A 34 -12.85 5.04 6.87
CA TYR A 34 -12.23 3.82 6.36
C TYR A 34 -10.89 4.14 5.71
N VAL A 35 -9.98 3.18 5.74
CA VAL A 35 -8.70 3.22 5.02
C VAL A 35 -8.43 1.86 4.41
N TYR A 36 -7.80 1.84 3.25
CA TYR A 36 -7.31 0.61 2.62
C TYR A 36 -5.80 0.62 2.61
N PHE A 37 -5.19 -0.50 3.02
CA PHE A 37 -3.76 -0.71 2.95
C PHE A 37 -3.46 -1.74 1.86
N ASN A 38 -2.67 -1.32 0.87
CA ASN A 38 -1.97 -2.25 0.00
C ASN A 38 -0.54 -2.39 0.54
N VAL A 39 -0.09 -3.62 0.79
CA VAL A 39 1.24 -3.90 1.35
C VAL A 39 2.04 -4.66 0.31
N THR A 40 2.95 -3.95 -0.37
CA THR A 40 3.81 -4.50 -1.42
C THR A 40 5.07 -3.63 -1.60
N SER A 41 5.97 -4.02 -2.51
CA SER A 41 7.13 -3.22 -2.91
C SER A 41 7.08 -2.84 -4.40
N VAL A 42 7.71 -1.73 -4.75
CA VAL A 42 7.90 -1.32 -6.16
C VAL A 42 8.60 -2.42 -6.95
N SER A 43 9.61 -3.08 -6.38
CA SER A 43 10.34 -4.16 -7.03
C SER A 43 9.44 -5.35 -7.40
N VAL A 44 8.53 -5.74 -6.51
CA VAL A 44 7.57 -6.83 -6.78
C VAL A 44 6.61 -6.42 -7.89
N LEU A 45 6.02 -5.23 -7.84
CA LEU A 45 5.10 -4.78 -8.89
C LEU A 45 5.79 -4.68 -10.26
N ARG A 46 7.04 -4.23 -10.31
CA ARG A 46 7.83 -4.19 -11.54
C ARG A 46 8.09 -5.58 -12.12
N ASP A 47 8.48 -6.54 -11.27
CA ASP A 47 8.68 -7.94 -11.72
C ASP A 47 7.36 -8.58 -12.18
N VAL A 48 6.22 -8.26 -11.55
CA VAL A 48 4.88 -8.69 -12.02
C VAL A 48 4.54 -8.10 -13.39
N MET A 49 4.93 -6.84 -13.67
CA MET A 49 4.69 -6.21 -14.98
C MET A 49 5.56 -6.81 -16.08
N GLU A 50 6.81 -7.16 -15.77
CA GLU A 50 7.78 -7.72 -16.73
C GLU A 50 7.60 -9.23 -16.95
N HIS A 51 7.25 -9.96 -15.88
CA HIS A 51 7.18 -11.42 -15.84
C HIS A 51 5.89 -11.93 -15.18
N PRO A 52 4.69 -11.57 -15.70
CA PRO A 52 3.42 -11.97 -15.09
C PRO A 52 3.25 -13.50 -14.99
N GLU A 53 3.92 -14.28 -15.85
CA GLU A 53 3.90 -15.75 -15.85
C GLU A 53 4.54 -16.39 -14.60
N ARG A 54 5.40 -15.66 -13.88
CA ARG A 54 6.03 -16.14 -12.64
C ARG A 54 5.08 -16.10 -11.44
N TYR A 55 3.96 -15.39 -11.57
CA TYR A 55 2.97 -15.20 -10.53
C TYR A 55 1.71 -15.95 -10.93
N PRO A 56 1.57 -17.26 -10.62
CA PRO A 56 0.40 -18.03 -11.02
C PRO A 56 -0.87 -17.52 -10.33
N GLU A 57 -0.75 -17.08 -9.08
CA GLU A 57 -1.84 -16.53 -8.29
C GLU A 57 -2.13 -15.06 -8.62
N PRO A 58 -3.36 -14.58 -8.42
CA PRO A 58 -3.72 -13.17 -8.59
C PRO A 58 -2.91 -12.25 -7.68
N VAL A 59 -2.40 -11.16 -8.25
CA VAL A 59 -1.75 -10.10 -7.46
C VAL A 59 -2.83 -9.12 -7.02
N ILE A 60 -3.46 -9.43 -5.89
CA ILE A 60 -4.62 -8.69 -5.40
C ILE A 60 -4.22 -7.26 -4.98
N TYR A 61 -4.89 -6.27 -5.58
CA TYR A 61 -4.73 -4.87 -5.24
C TYR A 61 -6.08 -4.23 -4.95
N ARG A 62 -6.13 -3.33 -3.96
CA ARG A 62 -7.34 -2.56 -3.62
C ARG A 62 -7.33 -1.21 -4.31
N ILE A 63 -8.31 -0.95 -5.17
CA ILE A 63 -8.50 0.31 -5.89
C ILE A 63 -9.95 0.74 -5.76
N HIS A 64 -10.20 1.96 -5.28
CA HIS A 64 -11.53 2.57 -5.15
C HIS A 64 -12.62 1.64 -4.54
N GLY A 65 -12.25 0.83 -3.55
CA GLY A 65 -13.18 -0.07 -2.87
C GLY A 65 -13.37 -1.45 -3.51
N GLN A 66 -12.74 -1.75 -4.64
CA GLN A 66 -12.76 -3.07 -5.27
C GLN A 66 -11.42 -3.80 -5.17
N TYR A 67 -11.48 -5.13 -5.19
CA TYR A 67 -10.31 -5.99 -5.37
C TYR A 67 -10.15 -6.31 -6.85
N ILE A 68 -8.97 -6.07 -7.38
CA ILE A 68 -8.63 -6.37 -8.76
C ILE A 68 -7.26 -7.04 -8.82
N ASP A 69 -7.08 -7.93 -9.78
CA ASP A 69 -5.76 -8.47 -10.08
C ASP A 69 -4.95 -7.40 -10.80
N PHE A 70 -3.82 -7.01 -10.21
CA PHE A 70 -2.90 -6.01 -10.75
C PHE A 70 -2.46 -6.33 -12.18
N ARG A 71 -2.32 -7.62 -12.53
CA ARG A 71 -1.94 -8.09 -13.88
C ARG A 71 -2.99 -7.74 -14.95
N CYS A 72 -4.24 -7.57 -14.54
CA CYS A 72 -5.35 -7.24 -15.44
C CYS A 72 -5.55 -5.74 -15.64
N LEU A 73 -4.77 -4.89 -14.96
CA LEU A 73 -4.82 -3.44 -15.11
C LEU A 73 -4.12 -2.99 -16.40
N SER A 74 -4.53 -1.84 -16.95
CA SER A 74 -3.79 -1.22 -18.05
C SER A 74 -2.41 -0.78 -17.56
N LYS A 75 -1.43 -0.76 -18.48
CA LYS A 75 -0.05 -0.35 -18.17
C LYS A 75 0.00 1.03 -17.50
N ASP A 76 -0.79 2.00 -17.98
CA ASP A 76 -0.82 3.35 -17.39
C ASP A 76 -1.30 3.36 -15.94
N ILE A 77 -2.28 2.52 -15.58
CA ILE A 77 -2.75 2.38 -14.20
C ILE A 77 -1.70 1.67 -13.34
N GLN A 78 -1.05 0.64 -13.88
CA GLN A 78 0.04 -0.04 -13.18
C GLN A 78 1.19 0.94 -12.86
N GLU A 79 1.57 1.77 -13.82
CA GLU A 79 2.60 2.81 -13.64
C GLU A 79 2.21 3.86 -12.60
N ASP A 80 0.96 4.34 -12.62
CA ASP A 80 0.44 5.27 -11.59
C ASP A 80 0.49 4.66 -10.19
N ILE A 81 0.12 3.38 -10.05
CA ILE A 81 0.25 2.66 -8.77
C ILE A 81 1.71 2.58 -8.31
N VAL A 82 2.62 2.22 -9.21
CA VAL A 82 4.04 2.12 -8.89
C VAL A 82 4.61 3.47 -8.46
N ALA A 83 4.25 4.55 -9.15
CA ALA A 83 4.71 5.90 -8.82
C ALA A 83 4.28 6.34 -7.40
N ARG A 84 3.08 5.96 -6.96
CA ARG A 84 2.58 6.26 -5.60
C ARG A 84 3.30 5.51 -4.49
N LEU A 85 3.90 4.36 -4.79
CA LEU A 85 4.68 3.57 -3.85
C LEU A 85 6.14 4.04 -3.74
N ASP A 86 6.58 4.95 -4.61
CA ASP A 86 7.92 5.52 -4.54
C ASP A 86 8.08 6.34 -3.24
N PRO A 87 9.02 6.01 -2.34
CA PRO A 87 9.27 6.79 -1.11
C PRO A 87 9.69 8.24 -1.38
N SER A 88 10.12 8.57 -2.59
CA SER A 88 10.39 9.96 -2.99
C SER A 88 9.11 10.74 -3.28
N SER A 89 7.98 10.08 -3.54
CA SER A 89 6.67 10.72 -3.82
C SER A 89 6.12 11.54 -2.64
N THR A 90 6.64 11.32 -1.43
CA THR A 90 6.24 12.04 -0.21
C THR A 90 7.31 13.03 0.28
N ARG A 91 8.38 13.27 -0.50
CA ARG A 91 9.34 14.32 -0.18
C ARG A 91 8.72 15.68 -0.49
N ILE A 92 8.57 16.51 0.55
CA ILE A 92 8.19 17.93 0.47
C ILE A 92 9.44 18.78 0.25
#